data_AF-A0A836SQY6-F1
#
_entry.id   AF-A0A836SQY6-F1
#
_cell.length_a   1.000
_cell.length_b   1.000
_cell.length_c   1.000
_cell.angle_alpha   90.00
_cell.angle_beta   90.00
_cell.angle_gamma   90.00
#
_symmetry.space_group_name_H-M   'P 1'
#
loop_
_entity.id
_entity.type
_entity.pdbx_description
1 polymer ?
#
loop_
_entity_poly.entity_id
_entity_poly.type
_entity_poly.pdbx_seq_one_letter_code
_entity_poly.pdbx_strand_id
1 'polypeptide(L)'
;AWCLVERHLCAAAAYIGTAPTFHFAHRSWMVEVHLLDRHVELYDHQVEVFIVSRIRPERLFPSPQHLKEQISRDIEAIRDILQKQSPRKVFRRWLPYLAQQQVESFG
;
A
#
# COMPACT_ATOMS: atom_id res chain seq x y z
N ALA A 1 4.01 1.16 -2.83
CA ALA A 1 2.85 1.12 -3.73
C ALA A 1 2.54 2.54 -4.21
N TRP A 2 1.71 2.69 -5.24
CA TRP A 2 1.01 3.94 -5.51
C TRP A 2 -0.45 3.77 -5.09
N CYS A 3 -1.06 4.79 -4.50
CA CYS A 3 -2.47 4.79 -4.12
C CYS A 3 -3.18 5.95 -4.82
N LEU A 4 -4.20 5.64 -5.62
CA LEU A 4 -5.07 6.64 -6.24
C LEU A 4 -6.26 6.86 -5.30
N VAL A 5 -6.37 8.08 -4.80
CA VAL A 5 -7.49 8.53 -3.99
C VAL A 5 -8.17 9.64 -4.78
N GLU A 6 -9.40 9.40 -5.20
CA GLU A 6 -10.15 10.27 -6.11
C GLU A 6 -9.38 10.55 -7.42
N ARG A 7 -8.62 11.66 -7.47
CA ARG A 7 -7.78 12.07 -8.60
C ARG A 7 -6.33 12.35 -8.21
N HIS A 8 -5.97 12.05 -6.96
CA HIS A 8 -4.64 12.27 -6.41
C HIS A 8 -3.90 10.96 -6.28
N LEU A 9 -2.77 10.87 -7.00
CA LEU A 9 -1.87 9.75 -6.84
C LEU A 9 -0.85 10.03 -5.74
N CYS A 10 -0.86 9.18 -4.73
CA CYS A 10 -0.02 9.30 -3.55
C CYS A 10 0.97 8.12 -3.48
N ALA A 11 2.19 8.39 -3.03
CA ALA A 11 3.10 7.34 -2.61
C ALA A 11 2.51 6.64 -1.38
N ALA A 12 2.64 5.32 -1.30
CA ALA A 12 2.06 4.56 -0.20
C ALA A 12 2.91 3.38 0.25
N ALA A 13 2.91 3.11 1.56
CA ALA A 13 3.27 1.82 2.11
C ALA A 13 2.01 0.94 2.18
N ALA A 14 2.15 -0.34 1.82
CA ALA A 14 1.05 -1.30 1.92
C ALA A 14 1.52 -2.48 2.77
N TYR A 15 0.73 -2.80 3.78
CA TYR A 15 0.84 -4.01 4.56
C TYR A 15 -0.22 -5.00 4.07
N ILE A 16 0.19 -6.24 3.81
CA ILE A 16 -0.68 -7.32 3.36
C ILE A 16 -0.29 -8.57 4.14
N GLY A 17 -1.17 -9.04 5.02
CA GLY A 17 -0.86 -10.18 5.88
C GLY A 17 -1.80 -10.33 7.06
N THR A 18 -1.33 -10.86 8.20
CA THR A 18 -2.18 -11.28 9.33
C THR A 18 -1.95 -10.54 10.65
N ALA A 19 -1.06 -9.55 10.64
CA ALA A 19 -0.60 -8.72 11.76
C ALA A 19 -0.35 -9.51 13.04
N PRO A 20 0.58 -10.48 13.01
CA PRO A 20 0.79 -11.42 14.12
C PRO A 20 1.26 -10.75 15.42
N THR A 21 1.76 -9.52 15.35
CA THR A 21 2.19 -8.73 16.52
C THR A 21 1.02 -8.18 17.34
N PHE A 22 -0.16 -8.01 16.74
CA PHE A 22 -1.32 -7.37 17.39
C PHE A 22 -2.54 -8.29 17.47
N HIS A 23 -2.70 -9.22 16.54
CA HIS A 23 -3.89 -10.09 16.45
C HIS A 23 -3.55 -11.55 16.73
N PHE A 24 -3.17 -11.84 17.99
CA PHE A 24 -2.79 -13.20 18.42
C PHE A 24 -3.94 -14.22 18.40
N ALA A 25 -5.18 -13.78 18.63
CA ALA A 25 -6.35 -14.67 18.75
C ALA A 25 -7.10 -14.91 17.43
N HIS A 26 -6.99 -14.01 16.45
CA HIS A 26 -7.69 -14.08 15.17
C HIS A 26 -6.77 -13.60 14.04
N ARG A 27 -6.07 -14.54 13.39
CA ARG A 27 -5.23 -14.27 12.23
C ARG A 27 -6.08 -14.07 10.98
N SER A 28 -6.78 -12.96 10.91
CA SER A 28 -7.50 -12.55 9.71
C SER A 28 -6.53 -11.90 8.73
N TRP A 29 -6.68 -12.20 7.44
CA TRP A 29 -5.98 -11.46 6.41
C TRP A 29 -6.46 -10.01 6.38
N MET A 30 -5.51 -9.09 6.28
CA MET A 30 -5.76 -7.67 6.22
C MET A 30 -4.85 -7.00 5.19
N VAL A 31 -5.38 -5.93 4.62
CA VAL A 31 -4.64 -5.00 3.76
C VAL A 31 -4.75 -3.63 4.40
N GLU A 32 -3.62 -3.07 4.79
CA GLU A 32 -3.55 -1.70 5.33
C GLU A 32 -2.67 -0.85 4.43
N VAL A 33 -3.11 0.38 4.18
CA VAL A 33 -2.39 1.31 3.32
C VAL A 33 -2.13 2.60 4.08
N HIS A 34 -0.86 2.99 4.12
CA HIS A 34 -0.42 4.25 4.70
C HIS A 34 0.08 5.16 3.58
N LEU A 35 -0.62 6.28 3.37
CA LEU A 35 -0.17 7.32 2.44
C LEU A 35 1.05 8.03 3.01
N LEU A 36 2.11 8.12 2.22
CA LEU A 36 3.33 8.81 2.63
C LEU A 36 3.18 10.32 2.42
N ASP A 37 3.68 11.09 3.39
CA ASP A 37 3.77 12.56 3.31
C ASP A 37 2.41 13.25 3.07
N ARG A 38 1.31 12.57 3.42
CA ARG A 38 -0.07 13.01 3.24
C ARG A 38 -0.94 12.58 4.41
N HIS A 39 -1.80 13.50 4.83
CA HIS A 39 -2.88 13.23 5.78
C HIS A 39 -4.19 13.54 5.06
N VAL A 40 -4.95 12.49 4.78
CA VAL A 40 -6.25 12.57 4.09
C VAL A 40 -7.21 11.68 4.87
N GLU A 41 -8.42 12.17 5.09
CA GLU A 41 -9.49 11.36 5.62
C GLU A 41 -10.05 10.50 4.49
N LEU A 42 -9.94 9.18 4.63
CA LEU A 42 -10.28 8.22 3.57
C LEU A 42 -11.57 7.45 3.86
N TYR A 43 -12.26 7.76 4.96
CA TYR A 43 -13.54 7.14 5.27
C TYR A 43 -14.55 7.46 4.17
N ASP A 44 -15.31 6.44 3.76
CA ASP A 44 -16.28 6.49 2.67
C ASP A 44 -15.70 6.80 1.27
N HIS A 45 -14.38 6.86 1.12
CA HIS A 45 -13.70 7.01 -0.16
C HIS A 45 -13.24 5.66 -0.71
N GLN A 46 -13.50 5.42 -2.00
CA GLN A 46 -12.85 4.33 -2.73
C GLN A 46 -11.42 4.71 -3.09
N VAL A 47 -10.50 3.76 -2.93
CA VAL A 47 -9.09 3.94 -3.25
C VAL A 47 -8.61 2.76 -4.09
N GLU A 48 -7.72 3.04 -5.04
CA GLU A 48 -7.06 2.01 -5.84
C GLU A 48 -5.58 1.91 -5.46
N VAL A 49 -5.14 0.70 -5.14
CA VAL A 49 -3.78 0.45 -4.65
C VAL A 49 -3.00 -0.34 -5.69
N PHE A 50 -2.01 0.30 -6.27
CA PHE A 50 -1.12 -0.29 -7.26
C PHE A 50 0.14 -0.83 -6.57
N ILE A 51 0.19 -2.14 -6.36
CA ILE A 51 1.37 -2.80 -5.79
C ILE A 51 2.54 -2.67 -6.77
N VAL A 52 3.67 -2.19 -6.25
CA VAL A 52 4.88 -1.90 -7.03
C VAL A 52 5.94 -2.96 -6.81
N SER A 53 6.33 -3.16 -5.55
CA SER A 53 7.36 -4.09 -5.13
C SER A 53 7.09 -4.55 -3.70
N ARG A 54 7.53 -5.76 -3.37
CA ARG A 54 7.57 -6.28 -1.99
C ARG A 54 8.91 -5.91 -1.37
N ILE A 55 8.89 -5.30 -0.18
CA ILE A 55 10.11 -4.83 0.49
C ILE A 55 10.64 -5.81 1.55
N ARG A 56 9.77 -6.60 2.19
CA ARG A 56 10.14 -7.66 3.16
C ARG A 56 8.99 -8.64 3.45
N PRO A 57 9.26 -9.79 4.11
CA PRO A 57 8.22 -10.59 4.75
C PRO A 57 7.69 -9.96 6.05
N GLU A 58 6.57 -10.51 6.55
CA GLU A 58 6.08 -10.25 7.89
C GLU A 58 7.09 -10.75 8.93
N ARG A 59 7.16 -10.06 10.07
CA ARG A 59 8.03 -10.45 11.18
C ARG A 59 7.42 -9.99 12.49
N LEU A 60 7.67 -10.75 13.55
CA LEU A 60 7.43 -10.32 14.91
C LEU A 60 8.51 -9.31 15.33
N PHE A 61 8.13 -8.37 16.19
CA PHE A 61 9.04 -7.41 16.78
C PHE A 61 9.06 -7.57 18.29
N PRO A 62 10.24 -7.47 18.92
CA PRO A 62 10.37 -7.66 20.37
C PRO A 62 9.77 -6.49 21.17
N SER A 63 9.53 -5.33 20.54
CA SER A 63 8.86 -4.19 21.16
C SER A 63 8.26 -3.25 20.11
N PRO A 64 7.31 -2.37 20.50
CA PRO A 64 6.79 -1.31 19.64
C PRO A 64 7.87 -0.39 19.07
N GLN A 65 8.94 -0.15 19.83
CA GLN A 65 10.06 0.69 19.39
C GLN A 65 10.81 0.07 18.20
N HIS A 66 11.08 -1.23 18.25
CA HIS A 66 11.71 -1.96 17.13
C HIS A 66 10.81 -1.98 15.88
N LEU A 67 9.50 -2.08 16.07
CA LEU A 67 8.53 -1.97 14.98
C LEU A 67 8.60 -0.59 14.33
N LYS A 68 8.59 0.49 15.12
CA LYS A 68 8.71 1.87 14.60
C LYS A 68 9.99 2.08 13.80
N GLU A 69 11.12 1.64 14.32
CA GLU A 69 12.42 1.74 13.63
C GLU A 69 12.46 0.95 12.32
N GLN A 70 11.76 -0.19 12.26
CA GLN A 70 11.63 -0.93 11.01
C GLN A 70 10.72 -0.19 10.02
N ILE A 71 9.58 0.36 10.47
CA ILE A 71 8.69 1.15 9.62
C ILE A 71 9.42 2.35 9.01
N SER A 72 10.25 3.06 9.79
CA SER A 72 11.07 4.16 9.27
C SER A 72 12.00 3.72 8.13
N ARG A 73 12.72 2.61 8.31
CA ARG A 73 13.58 2.02 7.27
C ARG A 73 12.79 1.54 6.05
N ASP A 74 11.63 0.95 6.27
CA ASP A 74 10.72 0.51 5.21
C ASP A 74 10.25 1.70 4.36
N ILE A 75 9.91 2.83 5.00
CA ILE A 75 9.48 4.06 4.31
C ILE A 75 10.62 4.63 3.45
N GLU A 76 11.86 4.67 3.95
CA GLU A 76 13.02 5.10 3.17
C GLU A 76 13.22 4.22 1.93
N ALA A 77 13.20 2.90 2.10
CA ALA A 77 13.31 1.96 0.99
C ALA A 77 12.17 2.12 -0.04
N ILE A 78 10.94 2.36 0.42
CA ILE A 78 9.80 2.62 -0.46
C ILE A 78 10.04 3.88 -1.29
N ARG A 79 10.54 4.97 -0.69
CA ARG A 79 10.82 6.22 -1.41
C ARG A 79 11.83 5.98 -2.55
N ASP A 80 12.92 5.27 -2.28
CA ASP A 80 13.94 4.95 -3.28
C ASP A 80 13.40 4.08 -4.43
N ILE A 81 12.54 3.11 -4.12
CA ILE A 81 11.89 2.25 -5.12
C ILE A 81 10.95 3.09 -5.99
N LEU A 82 10.12 3.94 -5.40
CA LEU A 82 9.11 4.72 -6.12
C LEU A 82 9.72 5.81 -7.01
N GLN A 83 10.89 6.35 -6.67
CA GLN A 83 11.66 7.22 -7.57
C GLN A 83 12.00 6.52 -8.89
N LYS A 84 12.38 5.23 -8.84
CA LYS A 84 12.73 4.44 -10.03
C LYS A 84 11.49 3.92 -10.77
N GLN A 85 10.42 3.66 -10.01
CA GLN A 85 9.14 3.10 -10.46
C GLN A 85 8.06 4.17 -10.53
N SER A 86 8.24 5.13 -11.45
CA SER A 86 7.30 6.23 -11.63
C SER A 86 5.87 5.74 -11.91
N PRO A 87 4.85 6.54 -11.54
CA PRO A 87 3.45 6.21 -11.77
C PRO A 87 3.17 5.69 -13.17
N ARG A 88 3.69 6.39 -14.20
CA ARG A 88 3.50 6.02 -15.61
C ARG A 88 3.93 4.58 -15.91
N LYS A 89 5.08 4.15 -15.39
CA LYS A 89 5.58 2.78 -15.61
C LYS A 89 4.66 1.76 -14.97
N VAL A 90 4.18 2.06 -13.76
CA VAL A 90 3.27 1.20 -13.00
C VAL A 90 1.92 1.14 -13.68
N PHE A 91 1.27 2.27 -13.99
CA PHE A 91 -0.04 2.30 -14.66
C PHE A 91 -0.05 1.56 -15.99
N ARG A 92 1.01 1.69 -16.81
CA ARG A 92 1.09 0.95 -18.07
C ARG A 92 0.99 -0.56 -17.86
N ARG A 93 1.50 -1.08 -16.74
CA ARG A 93 1.37 -2.49 -16.36
C ARG A 93 -0.08 -2.85 -15.97
N TRP A 94 -0.82 -1.91 -15.39
CA TRP A 94 -2.19 -2.12 -14.92
C TRP A 94 -3.28 -1.75 -15.94
N LEU A 95 -2.91 -1.06 -17.03
CA LEU A 95 -3.83 -0.57 -18.06
C LEU A 95 -4.84 -1.63 -18.57
N PRO A 96 -4.44 -2.90 -18.82
CA PRO A 96 -5.40 -3.91 -19.25
C PRO A 96 -6.52 -4.21 -18.25
N TYR A 97 -6.24 -4.11 -16.95
CA TYR A 97 -7.20 -4.38 -15.87
C TYR A 97 -8.13 -3.19 -15.62
N LEU A 98 -7.60 -1.97 -15.70
CA LEU A 98 -8.39 -0.75 -15.53
C LEU A 98 -9.43 -0.58 -16.65
N ALA A 99 -9.08 -0.95 -17.88
CA ALA A 99 -10.01 -0.88 -19.02
C ALA A 99 -11.19 -1.87 -18.90
N GLN A 100 -11.03 -2.97 -18.19
CA GLN A 100 -12.09 -3.97 -17.99
C GLN A 100 -13.10 -3.53 -16.93
N GLN A 101 -12.65 -2.87 -15.85
CA GLN A 101 -13.56 -2.44 -14.77
C GLN A 101 -14.52 -1.32 -15.17
N GLN A 102 -14.16 -0.47 -16.13
CA GLN A 102 -15.09 0.55 -16.67
C GLN A 102 -16.24 -0.06 -17.49
N VAL A 103 -16.09 -1.29 -18.01
CA VAL A 103 -17.14 -1.98 -18.77
C VAL A 103 -18.18 -2.63 -17.83
N GLU A 104 -17.76 -3.07 -16.65
CA GLU A 104 -18.63 -3.75 -15.68
C GLU A 104 -19.46 -2.78 -14.81
N SER A 105 -19.15 -1.48 -14.79
CA SER A 105 -19.92 -0.47 -14.03
C SER A 105 -21.18 0.04 -14.75
N PHE A 106 -21.45 -0.45 -15.96
CA PHE A 106 -22.62 -0.11 -16.80
C PHE A 106 -23.48 -1.34 -17.16
N GLY A 107 -23.29 -2.47 -16.46
CA GLY A 107 -24.07 -3.71 -16.61
C GLY A 107 -25.14 -3.88 -15.54
#